data_AF-A0A841LA69-F1
#
_entry.id   AF-A0A841LA69-F1
#
_cell.length_a   1.000
_cell.length_b   1.000
_cell.length_c   1.000
_cell.angle_alpha   90.00
_cell.angle_beta   90.00
_cell.angle_gamma   90.00
#
_symmetry.space_group_name_H-M   'P 1'
#
loop_
_entity.id
_entity.type
_entity.pdbx_description
1 polymer ?
#
loop_
_entity_poly.entity_id
_entity_poly.type
_entity_poly.pdbx_seq_one_letter_code
_entity_poly.pdbx_strand_id
1 'polypeptide(L)'
;MASSIPSLPLYLEIGASDKTMISFISLGLSRVTAMKLNEMSARKDLDTPGALQWLRTRPLEALGLSPLLLAEVREIATTSLPN
;
A
#
# COMPACT_ATOMS: atom_id res chain seq x y z
N MET A 1 12.95 21.85 -6.60
CA MET A 1 13.76 20.78 -5.98
C MET A 1 12.88 20.07 -4.97
N ALA A 2 12.80 18.75 -5.06
CA ALA A 2 11.74 17.91 -4.50
C ALA A 2 11.48 18.17 -3.01
N SER A 3 10.27 18.64 -2.71
CA SER A 3 9.72 18.71 -1.35
C SER A 3 9.42 17.28 -0.90
N SER A 4 10.42 16.61 -0.33
CA SER A 4 10.21 15.39 0.43
C SER A 4 9.37 15.79 1.65
N ILE A 5 8.06 15.51 1.59
CA ILE A 5 7.16 15.69 2.72
C ILE A 5 7.28 14.41 3.53
N PRO A 6 7.97 14.39 4.68
CA PRO A 6 7.73 13.33 5.65
C PRO A 6 6.35 13.61 6.22
N SER A 7 5.34 12.88 5.75
CA SER A 7 3.97 12.99 6.26
C SER A 7 3.89 12.36 7.66
N LEU A 8 4.49 13.05 8.64
CA LEU A 8 4.39 12.80 10.06
C LEU A 8 2.96 12.92 10.67
N PRO A 9 1.90 13.50 10.03
CA PRO A 9 0.55 13.46 10.60
C PRO A 9 -0.04 12.04 10.66
N LEU A 10 0.47 11.13 9.82
CA LEU A 10 -0.04 9.77 9.65
C LEU A 10 0.35 8.84 10.80
N TYR A 11 0.89 9.29 11.94
CA TYR A 11 1.15 8.42 13.10
C TYR A 11 0.11 8.60 14.22
N LEU A 12 -0.72 9.65 14.17
CA LEU A 12 -1.71 9.96 15.20
C LEU A 12 -3.13 9.47 14.87
N GLU A 13 -3.40 9.13 13.61
CA GLU A 13 -4.66 8.46 13.19
C GLU A 13 -4.65 6.93 13.45
N ILE A 14 -3.57 6.42 14.07
CA ILE A 14 -3.21 4.99 14.18
C ILE A 14 -4.07 4.23 15.18
N GLY A 15 -4.86 4.94 15.99
CA GLY A 15 -5.76 4.31 16.95
C GLY A 15 -6.99 3.63 16.32
N ALA A 16 -7.35 3.92 15.05
CA ALA A 16 -8.65 3.51 14.50
C ALA A 16 -8.64 2.92 13.07
N SER A 17 -7.60 3.12 12.26
CA SER A 17 -7.52 2.53 10.91
C SER A 17 -6.53 1.38 10.85
N ASP A 18 -6.91 0.27 10.18
CA ASP A 18 -6.04 -0.89 9.93
C ASP A 18 -4.66 -0.40 9.44
N LYS A 19 -3.61 -0.66 10.23
CA LYS A 19 -2.21 -0.27 9.93
C LYS A 19 -1.78 -0.67 8.51
N THR A 20 -2.32 -1.78 8.02
CA THR A 20 -2.15 -2.27 6.64
C THR A 20 -2.71 -1.32 5.58
N MET A 21 -3.91 -0.76 5.80
CA MET A 21 -4.52 0.19 4.86
C MET A 21 -3.67 1.46 4.77
N ILE A 22 -3.18 1.94 5.92
CA ILE A 22 -2.29 3.10 6.01
C ILE A 22 -0.99 2.83 5.27
N SER A 23 -0.38 1.66 5.47
CA SER A 23 0.82 1.25 4.75
C SER A 23 0.62 1.21 3.23
N PHE A 24 -0.52 0.71 2.74
CA PHE A 24 -0.83 0.74 1.31
C PHE A 24 -0.97 2.16 0.76
N ILE A 25 -1.64 3.05 1.48
CA ILE A 25 -1.74 4.47 1.08
C ILE A 25 -0.36 5.14 1.11
N SER A 26 0.45 4.85 2.13
CA SER A 26 1.81 5.37 2.28
C SER A 26 2.76 4.90 1.18
N LEU A 27 2.49 3.76 0.53
CA LEU A 27 3.21 3.30 -0.64
C LEU A 27 2.85 4.09 -1.92
N GLY A 28 1.82 4.94 -1.88
CA GLY A 28 1.36 5.74 -3.01
C GLY A 28 0.13 5.17 -3.73
N LEU A 29 -0.54 4.17 -3.15
CA LEU A 29 -1.76 3.61 -3.72
C LEU A 29 -2.97 4.50 -3.44
N SER A 30 -3.89 4.59 -4.41
CA SER A 30 -5.21 5.21 -4.16
C SER A 30 -5.95 4.54 -3.02
N ARG A 31 -6.75 5.32 -2.29
CA ARG A 31 -7.57 4.84 -1.16
C ARG A 31 -8.46 3.63 -1.50
N VAL A 32 -9.02 3.61 -2.72
CA VAL A 32 -9.85 2.48 -3.20
C VAL A 32 -9.02 1.21 -3.37
N THR A 33 -7.84 1.33 -3.96
CA THR A 33 -6.88 0.24 -4.13
C THR A 33 -6.40 -0.27 -2.78
N ALA A 34 -5.99 0.62 -1.88
CA ALA A 34 -5.57 0.29 -0.51
C ALA A 34 -6.68 -0.40 0.29
N MET A 35 -7.93 0.02 0.15
CA MET A 35 -9.08 -0.62 0.80
C MET A 35 -9.28 -2.05 0.30
N LYS A 36 -9.32 -2.26 -1.02
CA LYS A 36 -9.44 -3.60 -1.61
C LYS A 36 -8.29 -4.52 -1.17
N LEU A 37 -7.06 -4.04 -1.22
CA LEU A 37 -5.90 -4.82 -0.77
C LEU A 37 -5.95 -5.11 0.73
N ASN A 38 -6.43 -4.16 1.55
CA ASN A 38 -6.65 -4.38 2.96
C ASN A 38 -7.69 -5.47 3.18
N GLU A 39 -8.82 -5.47 2.49
CA GLU A 39 -9.85 -6.52 2.57
C GLU A 39 -9.28 -7.90 2.21
N MET A 40 -8.41 -7.98 1.21
CA MET A 40 -7.75 -9.22 0.81
C MET A 40 -6.60 -9.63 1.74
N SER A 41 -6.03 -8.68 2.46
CA SER A 41 -4.99 -8.95 3.44
C SER A 41 -5.62 -9.46 4.74
N ALA A 42 -5.35 -10.73 5.03
CA ALA A 42 -5.66 -11.33 6.33
C ALA A 42 -4.86 -10.69 7.48
N ARG A 43 -3.72 -10.04 7.17
CA ARG A 43 -2.90 -9.34 8.16
C ARG A 43 -3.27 -7.87 8.14
N LYS A 44 -3.68 -7.35 9.30
CA LYS A 44 -4.04 -5.94 9.49
C LYS A 44 -2.92 -5.10 10.08
N ASP A 45 -1.81 -5.74 10.47
CA ASP A 45 -0.63 -5.10 11.05
C ASP A 45 0.56 -4.96 10.06
N LEU A 46 0.34 -4.97 8.75
CA LEU A 46 1.43 -4.78 7.79
C LEU A 46 1.98 -3.35 7.87
N ASP A 47 3.28 -3.23 8.14
CA ASP A 47 4.07 -2.01 7.94
C ASP A 47 4.34 -1.78 6.44
N THR A 48 4.74 -0.56 6.06
CA THR A 48 5.05 -0.15 4.67
C THR A 48 5.94 -1.16 3.91
N PRO A 49 7.10 -1.61 4.42
CA PRO A 49 7.91 -2.62 3.72
C PRO A 49 7.23 -3.99 3.65
N GLY A 50 6.47 -4.37 4.70
CA GLY A 50 5.70 -5.61 4.74
C GLY A 50 4.54 -5.60 3.75
N ALA A 51 3.88 -4.46 3.54
CA ALA A 51 2.84 -4.27 2.54
C ALA A 51 3.39 -4.37 1.12
N LEU A 52 4.57 -3.78 0.84
CA LEU A 52 5.24 -3.93 -0.46
C LEU A 52 5.66 -5.37 -0.71
N GLN A 53 6.24 -6.03 0.29
CA GLN A 53 6.58 -7.44 0.20
C GLN A 53 5.32 -8.29 -0.03
N TRP A 54 4.22 -8.01 0.67
CA TRP A 54 2.95 -8.71 0.50
C TRP A 54 2.47 -8.64 -0.96
N LEU A 55 2.56 -7.46 -1.59
CA LEU A 55 2.25 -7.27 -3.01
C LEU A 55 3.16 -8.11 -3.92
N ARG A 56 4.45 -8.21 -3.60
CA ARG A 56 5.43 -8.98 -4.39
C ARG A 56 5.36 -10.49 -4.19
N THR A 57 4.85 -10.95 -3.05
CA THR A 57 4.78 -12.39 -2.73
C THR A 57 3.68 -13.15 -3.49
N ARG A 58 2.79 -12.43 -4.20
CA ARG A 58 1.61 -13.00 -4.84
C ARG A 58 1.44 -12.43 -6.25
N PRO A 59 0.85 -13.19 -7.18
CA PRO A 59 0.50 -12.65 -8.48
C PRO A 59 -0.60 -11.59 -8.33
N LEU A 60 -0.27 -10.34 -8.69
CA LEU A 60 -1.20 -9.21 -8.61
C LEU A 60 -2.46 -9.43 -9.48
N GLU A 61 -2.32 -10.17 -10.58
CA GLU A 61 -3.41 -10.55 -11.48
C GLU A 61 -4.45 -11.46 -10.78
N ALA A 62 -4.02 -12.27 -9.80
CA ALA A 62 -4.92 -13.11 -9.02
C ALA A 62 -5.73 -12.32 -7.99
N LEU A 63 -5.47 -11.02 -7.81
CA LEU A 63 -6.24 -10.17 -6.89
C LEU A 63 -7.61 -9.77 -7.47
N GLY A 64 -7.88 -10.05 -8.75
CA GLY A 64 -9.17 -9.71 -9.37
C GLY A 64 -9.45 -8.19 -9.38
N LEU A 65 -8.40 -7.38 -9.36
CA LEU A 65 -8.50 -5.92 -9.40
C LEU A 65 -8.83 -5.45 -10.81
N SER A 66 -9.58 -4.35 -10.93
CA SER A 66 -9.79 -3.67 -12.21
C SER A 66 -8.44 -3.28 -12.82
N PRO A 67 -8.29 -3.28 -14.16
CA PRO A 67 -7.01 -3.02 -14.83
C PRO A 67 -6.37 -1.68 -14.43
N LEU A 68 -7.18 -0.67 -14.11
CA LEU A 68 -6.72 0.62 -13.57
C LEU A 68 -6.03 0.47 -12.21
N LEU A 69 -6.66 -0.24 -11.27
CA LEU A 69 -6.10 -0.46 -9.93
C LEU A 69 -4.88 -1.39 -10.00
N LEU A 70 -4.92 -2.38 -10.89
CA LEU A 70 -3.79 -3.28 -11.13
C LEU A 70 -2.58 -2.52 -11.66
N ALA A 71 -2.77 -1.52 -12.54
CA ALA A 71 -1.70 -0.66 -13.02
C ALA A 71 -1.03 0.10 -11.86
N GLU A 72 -1.81 0.74 -10.97
CA GLU A 72 -1.28 1.41 -9.77
C GLU A 72 -0.43 0.46 -8.91
N VAL A 73 -0.96 -0.72 -8.60
CA VAL A 73 -0.27 -1.70 -7.76
C VAL A 73 1.02 -2.19 -8.42
N ARG A 74 1.02 -2.39 -9.75
CA ARG A 74 2.20 -2.78 -10.50
C ARG A 74 3.27 -1.70 -10.49
N GLU A 75 2.89 -0.43 -10.65
CA GLU A 75 3.84 0.69 -10.55
C GLU A 75 4.51 0.72 -9.18
N ILE A 76 3.73 0.57 -8.10
CA ILE A 76 4.28 0.52 -6.74
C ILE A 76 5.15 -0.73 -6.51
N ALA A 77 4.71 -1.90 -6.97
CA ALA A 77 5.46 -3.15 -6.79
C ALA A 77 6.79 -3.16 -7.58
N THR A 78 6.87 -2.40 -8.68
CA THR A 78 8.10 -2.23 -9.47
C THR A 78 8.97 -1.10 -8.94
N THR A 79 8.40 -0.13 -8.23
CA THR A 79 9.16 0.94 -7.57
C THR A 79 10.06 0.32 -6.50
N SER A 80 11.38 0.43 -6.70
CA SER A 80 12.34 0.10 -5.66
C SER A 80 12.35 1.26 -4.68
N LEU A 81 11.99 1.02 -3.42
CA LEU A 81 12.26 1.96 -2.34
C LEU A 81 13.75 2.39 -2.44
N PRO A 82 14.08 3.69 -2.48
CA PRO A 82 15.47 4.11 -2.46
C PRO A 82 16.11 3.61 -1.16
N ASN A 83 17.29 2.99 -1.28
CA ASN A 83 18.11 2.48 -0.17
C ASN A 83 18.43 3.57 0.86
#